data_AF-A0A292QQX4-F1
#
_entry.id   AF-A0A292QQX4-F1
#
_cell.length_a   1.000
_cell.length_b   1.000
_cell.length_c   1.000
_cell.angle_alpha   90.00
_cell.angle_beta   90.00
_cell.angle_gamma   90.00
#
_symmetry.space_group_name_H-M   'P 1'
#
loop_
_entity.id
_entity.type
_entity.pdbx_description
1 polymer ?
#
loop_
_entity_poly.entity_id
_entity_poly.type
_entity_poly.pdbx_seq_one_letter_code
_entity_poly.pdbx_strand_id
1 'polypeptide(L)'
;MDLNVEIKDTKIIVSWQKINADYYRVFCKKDDIFYECAKIYDNNSIRFSLVPFGENECFVQAVKDGIVIDESRKHKFKFDDIDVIYKREKANNIKFFYSRHPKAQGYRVYKNEPEIGFNGFKNSDTTFIIAENSYDDEFKIKPFKKDKNGKREFLCSSRVIETNSNKFIGATIYKSYNYNLFLSWNFDGDADGFLVYTQNSNKPIFETNDGLRHYLQLFDYKSSLKFIVKAFVNAVDGRVIIGETEPITLSLRKYEKPDVSLIIPAYNAEDYIARSIDSALASDFSNLELVIVNDGSSDNTQKIIEWYAKNYPNIVALQKENGGVADTRNVGIKAAKGKYIAFMDNDDLIRSDMISSLYKSIEKNNCDVAIAPLYRITDNGCTIHCKLPFMEDIPHDIDKYLDIMYTPGYYNCAIWNKLYNAEMVKNHLLGILKYEDVSWTPCILSYAKTFCFLKKPFYEWDRKTRPETFGDVLAKQSEDDLFEHRKQAMLFFIKNGNPAKKEILKTIAKRRLARYAKNSSNPAYQDLIEKIDKGDY
;
A
#
# COMPACT_ATOMS: atom_id res chain seq x y z
N MET A 1 -21.92 -18.62 -12.70
CA MET A 1 -21.16 -17.39 -12.43
C MET A 1 -20.23 -17.11 -13.59
N ASP A 2 -20.04 -15.83 -13.96
CA ASP A 2 -19.11 -15.46 -15.02
C ASP A 2 -17.69 -15.30 -14.48
N LEU A 3 -16.73 -15.75 -15.28
CA LEU A 3 -15.30 -15.71 -14.98
C LEU A 3 -14.58 -14.88 -16.03
N ASN A 4 -13.67 -14.03 -15.56
CA ASN A 4 -12.80 -13.18 -16.35
C ASN A 4 -11.34 -13.52 -16.04
N VAL A 5 -10.55 -13.72 -17.10
CA VAL A 5 -9.11 -13.95 -17.01
C VAL A 5 -8.40 -12.74 -17.62
N GLU A 6 -7.61 -12.05 -16.80
CA GLU A 6 -6.79 -10.94 -17.23
C GLU A 6 -5.31 -11.33 -17.19
N ILE A 7 -4.59 -11.16 -18.30
CA ILE A 7 -3.14 -11.34 -18.37
C ILE A 7 -2.51 -9.96 -18.25
N LYS A 8 -1.81 -9.72 -17.14
CA LYS A 8 -1.03 -8.49 -16.89
C LYS A 8 0.44 -8.86 -16.72
N ASP A 9 1.26 -8.47 -17.69
CA ASP A 9 2.69 -8.81 -17.74
C ASP A 9 2.95 -10.33 -17.71
N THR A 10 3.49 -10.84 -16.60
CA THR A 10 3.73 -12.26 -16.37
C THR A 10 2.73 -12.88 -15.39
N LYS A 11 1.60 -12.21 -15.15
CA LYS A 11 0.63 -12.61 -14.14
C LYS A 11 -0.72 -12.83 -14.76
N ILE A 12 -1.44 -13.77 -14.18
CA ILE A 12 -2.83 -14.04 -14.51
C ILE A 12 -3.67 -13.68 -13.30
N ILE A 13 -4.66 -12.83 -13.51
CA ILE A 13 -5.70 -12.56 -12.55
C ILE A 13 -6.97 -13.25 -13.03
N VAL A 14 -7.40 -14.26 -12.29
CA VAL A 14 -8.68 -14.92 -12.49
C VAL A 14 -9.67 -14.29 -11.53
N SER A 15 -10.74 -13.72 -12.04
CA SER A 15 -11.79 -13.04 -11.26
C SER A 15 -13.16 -13.56 -11.67
N TRP A 16 -14.13 -13.54 -10.77
CA TRP A 16 -15.47 -14.04 -11.04
C TRP A 16 -16.54 -13.18 -10.37
N GLN A 17 -17.77 -13.29 -10.86
CA GLN A 17 -18.92 -12.67 -10.20
C GLN A 17 -19.10 -13.25 -8.80
N LYS A 18 -19.17 -12.38 -7.79
CA LYS A 18 -19.44 -12.79 -6.41
C LYS A 18 -20.87 -13.31 -6.30
N ILE A 19 -21.01 -14.53 -5.77
CA ILE A 19 -22.27 -15.15 -5.40
C ILE A 19 -22.24 -15.52 -3.91
N ASN A 20 -23.41 -15.81 -3.34
CA ASN A 20 -23.52 -16.14 -1.91
C ASN A 20 -23.01 -17.57 -1.65
N ALA A 21 -21.70 -17.72 -1.57
CA ALA A 21 -20.98 -18.97 -1.32
C ALA A 21 -20.07 -18.82 -0.08
N ASP A 22 -19.78 -19.93 0.60
CA ASP A 22 -18.86 -19.95 1.74
C ASP A 22 -17.40 -19.84 1.28
N TYR A 23 -17.08 -20.45 0.13
CA TYR A 23 -15.78 -20.36 -0.52
C TYR A 23 -15.85 -20.74 -2.01
N TYR A 24 -14.78 -20.46 -2.73
CA TYR A 24 -14.58 -20.82 -4.12
C TYR A 24 -13.39 -21.77 -4.27
N ARG A 25 -13.51 -22.76 -5.16
CA ARG A 25 -12.41 -23.65 -5.56
C ARG A 25 -11.97 -23.25 -6.97
N VAL A 26 -10.69 -22.95 -7.13
CA VAL A 26 -10.12 -22.56 -8.42
C VAL A 26 -9.37 -23.75 -9.00
N PHE A 27 -9.67 -24.07 -10.26
CA PHE A 27 -9.04 -25.17 -10.98
C PHE A 27 -8.30 -24.68 -12.21
N CYS A 28 -7.08 -25.18 -12.41
CA CYS A 28 -6.31 -24.95 -13.64
C CYS A 28 -5.87 -26.27 -14.24
N LYS A 29 -5.81 -26.32 -15.57
CA LYS A 29 -5.42 -27.47 -16.36
C LYS A 29 -3.91 -27.54 -16.49
N LYS A 30 -3.35 -28.73 -16.24
CA LYS A 30 -1.93 -29.05 -16.45
C LYS A 30 -1.84 -30.51 -16.90
N ASP A 31 -1.06 -30.79 -17.95
CA ASP A 31 -0.88 -32.14 -18.50
C ASP A 31 -2.21 -32.88 -18.74
N ASP A 32 -3.19 -32.16 -19.30
CA ASP A 32 -4.56 -32.60 -19.55
C ASP A 32 -5.45 -32.92 -18.33
N ILE A 33 -4.97 -32.66 -17.12
CA ILE A 33 -5.69 -32.87 -15.85
C ILE A 33 -5.99 -31.53 -15.18
N PHE A 34 -7.18 -31.38 -14.59
CA PHE A 34 -7.51 -30.22 -13.76
C PHE A 34 -7.10 -30.46 -12.31
N TYR A 35 -6.31 -29.53 -11.76
CA TYR A 35 -5.92 -29.52 -10.36
C TYR A 35 -6.65 -28.41 -9.62
N GLU A 36 -7.08 -28.67 -8.39
CA GLU A 36 -7.53 -27.61 -7.49
C GLU A 36 -6.30 -26.83 -7.01
N CYS A 37 -6.16 -25.59 -7.49
CA CYS A 37 -4.98 -24.77 -7.21
C CYS A 37 -5.14 -23.94 -5.92
N ALA A 38 -6.38 -23.56 -5.58
CA ALA A 38 -6.65 -22.71 -4.44
C ALA A 38 -8.10 -22.82 -3.95
N LYS A 39 -8.28 -22.52 -2.65
CA LYS A 39 -9.57 -22.22 -2.02
C LYS A 39 -9.59 -20.76 -1.57
N ILE A 40 -10.62 -20.02 -1.97
CA ILE A 40 -10.76 -18.58 -1.71
C ILE A 40 -12.02 -18.34 -0.88
N TYR A 41 -11.88 -17.72 0.29
CA TYR A 41 -12.95 -17.57 1.28
C TYR A 41 -13.54 -16.15 1.31
N ASP A 42 -12.73 -15.14 1.05
CA ASP A 42 -13.02 -13.74 1.36
C ASP A 42 -12.93 -12.80 0.14
N ASN A 43 -12.67 -13.36 -1.03
CA ASN A 43 -12.44 -12.64 -2.28
C ASN A 43 -13.13 -13.37 -3.46
N ASN A 44 -13.25 -12.68 -4.59
CA ASN A 44 -13.75 -13.20 -5.86
C ASN A 44 -12.69 -13.14 -6.97
N SER A 45 -11.41 -13.16 -6.58
CA SER A 45 -10.28 -13.19 -7.49
C SER A 45 -9.08 -13.93 -6.90
N ILE A 46 -8.22 -14.43 -7.78
CA ILE A 46 -6.91 -14.99 -7.46
C ILE A 46 -5.89 -14.54 -8.50
N ARG A 47 -4.67 -14.28 -8.03
CA ARG A 47 -3.51 -14.01 -8.88
C ARG A 47 -2.60 -15.23 -8.94
N PHE A 48 -2.16 -15.61 -10.14
CA PHE A 48 -1.11 -16.58 -10.39
C PHE A 48 0.11 -15.85 -10.95
N SER A 49 1.26 -16.01 -10.28
CA SER A 49 2.54 -15.40 -10.68
C SER A 49 3.58 -16.42 -11.13
N LEU A 50 3.22 -17.71 -11.23
CA LEU A 50 3.97 -18.72 -12.00
C LEU A 50 3.03 -19.45 -12.96
N VAL A 51 3.00 -18.97 -14.20
CA VAL A 51 2.05 -19.42 -15.23
C VAL A 51 2.67 -20.48 -16.14
N PRO A 52 1.99 -21.62 -16.42
CA PRO A 52 2.50 -22.60 -17.37
C PRO A 52 2.55 -22.06 -18.80
N PHE A 53 3.59 -22.43 -19.54
CA PHE A 53 3.77 -22.02 -20.93
C PHE A 53 2.75 -22.69 -21.86
N GLY A 54 2.22 -21.93 -22.83
CA GLY A 54 1.36 -22.40 -23.90
C GLY A 54 -0.13 -22.25 -23.59
N GLU A 55 -0.93 -23.18 -24.12
CA GLU A 55 -2.38 -23.22 -23.95
C GLU A 55 -2.75 -23.74 -22.56
N ASN A 56 -3.56 -22.98 -21.84
CA ASN A 56 -4.02 -23.28 -20.50
C ASN A 56 -5.54 -23.13 -20.41
N GLU A 57 -6.13 -23.74 -19.38
CA GLU A 57 -7.56 -23.66 -19.14
C GLU A 57 -7.82 -23.59 -17.64
N CYS A 58 -8.78 -22.78 -17.22
CA CYS A 58 -9.18 -22.67 -15.81
C CYS A 58 -10.70 -22.58 -15.66
N PHE A 59 -11.20 -22.94 -14.47
CA PHE A 59 -12.58 -22.71 -14.06
C PHE A 59 -12.67 -22.58 -12.54
N VAL A 60 -13.81 -22.08 -12.05
CA VAL A 60 -14.05 -21.90 -10.62
C VAL A 60 -15.36 -22.61 -10.25
N GLN A 61 -15.41 -23.17 -9.05
CA GLN A 61 -16.62 -23.69 -8.41
C GLN A 61 -16.93 -22.87 -7.17
N ALA A 62 -18.19 -22.50 -6.99
CA ALA A 62 -18.67 -21.88 -5.76
C ALA A 62 -19.27 -22.95 -4.85
N VAL A 63 -18.89 -22.94 -3.57
CA VAL A 63 -19.29 -23.95 -2.60
C VAL A 63 -20.02 -23.31 -1.43
N LYS A 64 -21.16 -23.88 -1.06
CA LYS A 64 -21.93 -23.49 0.13
C LYS A 64 -22.41 -24.74 0.85
N ASP A 65 -22.26 -24.78 2.17
CA ASP A 65 -22.59 -25.92 3.03
C ASP A 65 -21.93 -27.23 2.54
N GLY A 66 -20.73 -27.11 1.96
CA GLY A 66 -19.97 -28.22 1.38
C GLY A 66 -20.44 -28.70 -0.02
N ILE A 67 -21.46 -28.07 -0.60
CA ILE A 67 -22.04 -28.44 -1.91
C ILE A 67 -21.65 -27.41 -2.96
N VAL A 68 -21.28 -27.85 -4.16
CA VAL A 68 -21.05 -26.95 -5.30
C VAL A 68 -22.40 -26.38 -5.76
N ILE A 69 -22.59 -25.07 -5.60
CA ILE A 69 -23.83 -24.37 -5.95
C ILE A 69 -23.79 -23.71 -7.32
N ASP A 70 -22.59 -23.52 -7.89
CA ASP A 70 -22.38 -22.92 -9.21
C ASP A 70 -20.98 -23.28 -9.74
N GLU A 71 -20.81 -23.31 -11.05
CA GLU A 71 -19.54 -23.55 -11.74
C GLU A 71 -19.42 -22.58 -12.91
N SER A 72 -18.25 -21.94 -13.06
CA SER A 72 -18.00 -21.09 -14.23
C SER A 72 -17.80 -21.95 -15.48
N ARG A 73 -18.02 -21.37 -16.66
CA ARG A 73 -17.50 -21.98 -17.89
C ARG A 73 -15.97 -22.10 -17.79
N LYS A 74 -15.42 -23.12 -18.46
CA LYS A 74 -13.98 -23.23 -18.65
C LYS A 74 -13.50 -22.10 -19.55
N HIS A 75 -12.45 -21.42 -19.11
CA HIS A 75 -11.86 -20.31 -19.82
C HIS A 75 -10.46 -20.70 -20.27
N LYS A 76 -10.21 -20.58 -21.57
CA LYS A 76 -8.91 -20.86 -22.17
C LYS A 76 -8.10 -19.59 -22.29
N PHE A 77 -6.81 -19.69 -22.03
CA PHE A 77 -5.87 -18.59 -22.21
C PHE A 77 -4.52 -19.15 -22.64
N LYS A 78 -3.72 -18.31 -23.29
CA LYS A 78 -2.40 -18.69 -23.79
C LYS A 78 -1.33 -17.80 -23.19
N PHE A 79 -0.21 -18.39 -22.78
CA PHE A 79 0.93 -17.67 -22.22
C PHE A 79 2.24 -18.12 -22.88
N ASP A 80 2.79 -17.30 -23.78
CA ASP A 80 3.94 -17.66 -24.63
C ASP A 80 5.30 -17.18 -24.09
N ASP A 81 5.35 -16.72 -22.83
CA ASP A 81 6.58 -16.34 -22.15
C ASP A 81 7.04 -17.45 -21.18
N ILE A 82 8.36 -17.61 -21.03
CA ILE A 82 8.91 -18.40 -19.92
C ILE A 82 8.82 -17.54 -18.67
N ASP A 83 7.84 -17.87 -17.85
CA ASP A 83 7.65 -17.23 -16.57
C ASP A 83 8.69 -17.75 -15.57
N VAL A 84 9.20 -16.84 -14.74
CA VAL A 84 10.26 -17.16 -13.79
C VAL A 84 10.01 -16.43 -12.49
N ILE A 85 9.99 -17.20 -11.41
CA ILE A 85 10.01 -16.69 -10.05
C ILE A 85 11.30 -17.14 -9.38
N TYR A 86 11.70 -16.46 -8.32
CA TYR A 86 12.88 -16.85 -7.59
C TYR A 86 12.68 -16.73 -6.08
N LYS A 87 13.43 -17.56 -5.36
CA LYS A 87 13.55 -17.53 -3.90
C LYS A 87 15.02 -17.35 -3.55
N ARG A 88 15.30 -16.47 -2.60
CA ARG A 88 16.62 -16.40 -1.96
C ARG A 88 16.81 -17.57 -0.99
N GLU A 89 17.94 -18.25 -1.09
CA GLU A 89 18.37 -19.31 -0.19
C GLU A 89 19.57 -18.85 0.65
N LYS A 90 19.97 -19.68 1.61
CA LYS A 90 21.15 -19.41 2.46
C LYS A 90 22.42 -19.35 1.61
N ALA A 91 23.45 -18.66 2.11
CA ALA A 91 24.78 -18.56 1.50
C ALA A 91 24.79 -17.93 0.08
N ASN A 92 24.04 -16.84 -0.13
CA ASN A 92 24.00 -16.10 -1.40
C ASN A 92 23.51 -16.92 -2.62
N ASN A 93 22.75 -17.98 -2.38
CA ASN A 93 22.14 -18.76 -3.45
C ASN A 93 20.76 -18.21 -3.82
N ILE A 94 20.43 -18.31 -5.10
CA ILE A 94 19.08 -18.08 -5.60
C ILE A 94 18.57 -19.33 -6.29
N LYS A 95 17.35 -19.71 -5.93
CA LYS A 95 16.62 -20.78 -6.57
C LYS A 95 15.57 -20.18 -7.50
N PHE A 96 15.75 -20.37 -8.80
CA PHE A 96 14.79 -20.01 -9.83
C PHE A 96 13.81 -21.16 -10.05
N PHE A 97 12.53 -20.85 -10.16
CA PHE A 97 11.48 -21.74 -10.62
C PHE A 97 10.91 -21.14 -11.91
N TYR A 98 10.65 -21.97 -12.90
CA TYR A 98 10.24 -21.48 -14.21
C TYR A 98 9.23 -22.38 -14.89
N SER A 99 8.44 -21.79 -15.79
CA SER A 99 7.46 -22.52 -16.57
C SER A 99 8.13 -23.50 -17.55
N ARG A 100 7.53 -24.67 -17.72
CA ARG A 100 8.09 -25.72 -18.57
C ARG A 100 7.69 -25.50 -20.02
N HIS A 101 8.67 -25.31 -20.91
CA HIS A 101 8.43 -25.33 -22.35
C HIS A 101 8.26 -26.78 -22.85
N PRO A 102 7.18 -27.13 -23.58
CA PRO A 102 6.89 -28.52 -23.99
C PRO A 102 7.99 -29.17 -24.84
N LYS A 103 8.70 -28.37 -25.66
CA LYS A 103 9.78 -28.85 -26.53
C LYS A 103 11.19 -28.77 -25.90
N ALA A 104 11.32 -28.29 -24.66
CA ALA A 104 12.62 -28.13 -24.03
C ALA A 104 13.19 -29.48 -23.59
N GLN A 105 14.47 -29.70 -23.91
CA GLN A 105 15.28 -30.80 -23.35
C GLN A 105 16.17 -30.32 -22.20
N GLY A 106 16.22 -29.02 -21.94
CA GLY A 106 16.92 -28.41 -20.83
C GLY A 106 16.79 -26.89 -20.84
N TYR A 107 17.34 -26.26 -19.81
CA TYR A 107 17.32 -24.82 -19.60
C TYR A 107 18.73 -24.32 -19.35
N ARG A 108 19.01 -23.12 -19.83
CA ARG A 108 20.27 -22.42 -19.56
C ARG A 108 19.97 -21.10 -18.87
N VAL A 109 20.59 -20.90 -17.71
CA VAL A 109 20.62 -19.62 -17.00
C VAL A 109 21.69 -18.76 -17.63
N TYR A 110 21.34 -17.52 -17.90
CA TYR A 110 22.23 -16.45 -18.29
C TYR A 110 22.28 -15.44 -17.15
N LYS A 111 23.47 -14.97 -16.81
CA LYS A 111 23.71 -13.89 -15.84
C LYS A 111 24.22 -12.67 -16.60
N ASN A 112 23.73 -11.49 -16.26
CA ASN A 112 24.26 -10.24 -16.79
C ASN A 112 25.56 -9.88 -16.05
N GLU A 113 26.64 -9.71 -16.78
CA GLU A 113 27.94 -9.27 -16.25
C GLU A 113 28.20 -7.84 -16.73
N PRO A 114 28.57 -6.89 -15.83
CA PRO A 114 28.59 -5.45 -16.13
C PRO A 114 29.34 -5.04 -17.41
N GLU A 115 30.37 -5.78 -17.80
CA GLU A 115 31.21 -5.49 -18.97
C GLU A 115 30.94 -6.39 -20.18
N ILE A 116 30.29 -7.54 -19.98
CA ILE A 116 30.18 -8.59 -21.00
C ILE A 116 28.72 -8.81 -21.44
N GLY A 117 27.75 -8.36 -20.64
CA GLY A 117 26.33 -8.60 -20.88
C GLY A 117 25.90 -10.00 -20.42
N PHE A 118 24.80 -10.50 -20.99
CA PHE A 118 24.25 -11.80 -20.61
C PHE A 118 25.09 -12.99 -21.11
N ASN A 119 25.78 -13.66 -20.19
CA ASN A 119 26.56 -14.87 -20.46
C ASN A 119 25.93 -16.12 -19.84
N GLY A 120 26.06 -17.24 -20.55
CA GLY A 120 25.50 -18.50 -20.10
C GLY A 120 26.26 -19.06 -18.90
N PHE A 121 25.59 -19.12 -17.75
CA PHE A 121 26.14 -19.39 -16.43
C PHE A 121 25.99 -20.87 -16.02
N LYS A 122 24.78 -21.43 -16.13
CA LYS A 122 24.47 -22.79 -15.64
C LYS A 122 23.41 -23.46 -16.51
N ASN A 123 23.42 -24.79 -16.58
CA ASN A 123 22.35 -25.55 -17.23
C ASN A 123 21.60 -26.41 -16.19
N SER A 124 20.35 -26.74 -16.49
CA SER A 124 19.61 -27.79 -15.80
C SER A 124 18.61 -28.46 -16.72
N ASP A 125 18.27 -29.69 -16.39
CA ASP A 125 17.19 -30.51 -16.94
C ASP A 125 15.97 -30.60 -16.02
N THR A 126 16.00 -29.91 -14.88
CA THR A 126 14.91 -29.90 -13.89
C THR A 126 14.00 -28.67 -14.06
N THR A 127 12.98 -28.56 -13.21
CA THR A 127 12.04 -27.42 -13.17
C THR A 127 12.51 -26.27 -12.27
N PHE A 128 13.72 -26.36 -11.70
CA PHE A 128 14.33 -25.28 -10.95
C PHE A 128 15.85 -25.23 -11.14
N ILE A 129 16.47 -24.07 -10.89
CA ILE A 129 17.94 -23.95 -10.91
C ILE A 129 18.39 -23.17 -9.70
N ILE A 130 19.37 -23.72 -8.98
CA ILE A 130 20.10 -22.99 -7.95
C ILE A 130 21.34 -22.37 -8.59
N ALA A 131 21.49 -21.06 -8.47
CA ALA A 131 22.65 -20.31 -8.92
C ALA A 131 23.26 -19.55 -7.75
N GLU A 132 24.58 -19.45 -7.74
CA GLU A 132 25.27 -18.49 -6.87
C GLU A 132 25.01 -17.08 -7.39
N ASN A 133 24.72 -16.15 -6.48
CA ASN A 133 24.35 -14.79 -6.80
C ASN A 133 25.26 -13.79 -6.08
N SER A 134 25.80 -12.81 -6.81
CA SER A 134 26.22 -11.54 -6.21
C SER A 134 24.98 -10.65 -6.09
N TYR A 135 24.90 -9.82 -5.05
CA TYR A 135 23.73 -8.95 -4.86
C TYR A 135 23.45 -8.13 -6.13
N ASP A 136 22.18 -8.06 -6.52
CA ASP A 136 21.66 -7.26 -7.65
C ASP A 136 22.01 -7.75 -9.06
N ASP A 137 22.40 -9.01 -9.23
CA ASP A 137 22.54 -9.57 -10.58
C ASP A 137 21.19 -9.71 -11.30
N GLU A 138 21.24 -9.57 -12.63
CA GLU A 138 20.14 -9.84 -13.54
C GLU A 138 20.30 -11.20 -14.22
N PHE A 139 19.19 -11.93 -14.38
CA PHE A 139 19.20 -13.24 -15.01
C PHE A 139 18.21 -13.37 -16.17
N LYS A 140 18.47 -14.33 -17.05
CA LYS A 140 17.51 -14.85 -18.04
C LYS A 140 17.56 -16.37 -18.06
N ILE A 141 16.44 -17.01 -18.31
CA ILE A 141 16.34 -18.45 -18.48
C ILE A 141 15.92 -18.74 -19.91
N LYS A 142 16.70 -19.57 -20.61
CA LYS A 142 16.44 -19.97 -21.99
C LYS A 142 16.25 -21.46 -22.09
N PRO A 143 15.03 -21.95 -22.40
CA PRO A 143 14.85 -23.35 -22.78
C PRO A 143 15.59 -23.65 -24.08
N PHE A 144 16.19 -24.83 -24.17
CA PHE A 144 16.84 -25.31 -25.38
C PHE A 144 16.44 -26.75 -25.71
N LYS A 145 16.55 -27.10 -26.98
CA LYS A 145 16.64 -28.49 -27.45
C LYS A 145 18.02 -28.70 -28.08
N LYS A 146 18.44 -29.95 -28.21
CA LYS A 146 19.67 -30.30 -28.94
C LYS A 146 19.30 -30.64 -30.38
N ASP A 147 20.07 -30.10 -31.32
CA ASP A 147 20.00 -30.51 -32.72
C ASP A 147 20.64 -31.90 -32.92
N LYS A 148 20.65 -32.38 -34.17
CA LYS A 148 21.22 -33.71 -34.53
C LYS A 148 22.71 -33.84 -34.21
N ASN A 149 23.43 -32.71 -34.07
CA ASN A 149 24.85 -32.65 -33.75
C ASN A 149 25.11 -32.37 -32.26
N GLY A 150 24.07 -32.34 -31.43
CA GLY A 150 24.16 -32.05 -29.99
C GLY A 150 24.30 -30.55 -29.65
N LYS A 151 24.24 -29.65 -30.65
CA LYS A 151 24.30 -28.20 -30.42
C LYS A 151 22.96 -27.70 -29.87
N ARG A 152 23.02 -26.76 -28.93
CA ARG A 152 21.83 -26.18 -28.30
C ARG A 152 21.16 -25.18 -29.25
N GLU A 153 19.88 -25.42 -29.54
CA GLU A 153 18.97 -24.48 -30.20
C GLU A 153 18.03 -23.92 -29.13
N PHE A 154 18.10 -22.61 -28.86
CA PHE A 154 17.25 -21.95 -27.88
C PHE A 154 15.86 -21.70 -28.45
N LEU A 155 14.83 -22.05 -27.68
CA LEU A 155 13.45 -22.02 -28.13
C LEU A 155 12.81 -20.64 -27.92
N CYS A 156 13.12 -20.01 -26.79
CA CYS A 156 12.70 -18.67 -26.41
C CYS A 156 13.58 -18.17 -25.25
N SER A 157 13.22 -17.02 -24.66
CA SER A 157 13.90 -16.45 -23.50
C SER A 157 12.86 -15.96 -22.51
N SER A 158 13.12 -16.12 -21.21
CA SER A 158 12.40 -15.38 -20.18
C SER A 158 12.67 -13.88 -20.32
N ARG A 159 11.84 -13.09 -19.62
CA ARG A 159 12.15 -11.70 -19.28
C ARG A 159 13.39 -11.61 -18.39
N VAL A 160 13.94 -10.40 -18.25
CA VAL A 160 15.02 -10.12 -17.29
C VAL A 160 14.47 -10.32 -15.89
N ILE A 161 15.20 -11.06 -15.07
CA ILE A 161 14.88 -11.31 -13.67
C ILE A 161 15.86 -10.51 -12.82
N GLU A 162 15.36 -9.46 -12.19
CA GLU A 162 16.11 -8.72 -11.18
C GLU A 162 15.97 -9.41 -9.84
N THR A 163 17.09 -9.66 -9.17
CA THR A 163 17.09 -10.46 -7.94
C THR A 163 17.14 -9.64 -6.65
N ASN A 164 16.97 -8.33 -6.72
CA ASN A 164 17.09 -7.38 -5.60
C ASN A 164 15.94 -7.43 -4.55
N SER A 165 14.86 -8.16 -4.83
CA SER A 165 13.63 -8.25 -4.02
C SER A 165 13.41 -9.66 -3.41
N ASN A 166 12.14 -10.01 -3.12
CA ASN A 166 11.66 -11.20 -2.45
C ASN A 166 12.27 -11.48 -1.07
N LYS A 167 12.23 -10.47 -0.19
CA LYS A 167 12.76 -10.55 1.18
C LYS A 167 11.84 -9.85 2.17
N PHE A 168 11.78 -10.36 3.40
CA PHE A 168 11.19 -9.62 4.51
C PHE A 168 12.17 -8.54 4.95
N ILE A 169 11.76 -7.27 4.90
CA ILE A 169 12.54 -6.14 5.43
C ILE A 169 12.41 -6.10 6.95
N GLY A 170 11.26 -6.49 7.48
CA GLY A 170 11.03 -6.55 8.91
C GLY A 170 9.71 -7.23 9.25
N ALA A 171 9.60 -7.67 10.50
CA ALA A 171 8.35 -8.12 11.08
C ALA A 171 8.38 -7.91 12.60
N THR A 172 7.23 -7.56 13.16
CA THR A 172 7.10 -7.20 14.58
C THR A 172 5.78 -7.72 15.12
N ILE A 173 5.75 -7.99 16.43
CA ILE A 173 4.53 -8.37 17.14
C ILE A 173 4.48 -7.64 18.48
N TYR A 174 3.32 -7.13 18.84
CA TYR A 174 3.11 -6.29 20.01
C TYR A 174 1.73 -6.56 20.60
N LYS A 175 1.47 -6.05 21.81
CA LYS A 175 0.16 -6.20 22.46
C LYS A 175 -0.88 -5.30 21.79
N SER A 176 -2.06 -5.81 21.56
CA SER A 176 -3.15 -5.04 20.95
C SER A 176 -4.41 -5.06 21.81
N TYR A 177 -5.18 -3.97 21.76
CA TYR A 177 -6.44 -3.85 22.46
C TYR A 177 -7.45 -4.84 21.89
N ASN A 178 -8.18 -5.59 22.72
CA ASN A 178 -9.07 -6.72 22.34
C ASN A 178 -8.40 -7.94 21.66
N TYR A 179 -7.29 -7.75 20.94
CA TYR A 179 -6.71 -8.78 20.07
C TYR A 179 -5.55 -9.55 20.70
N ASN A 180 -5.22 -9.38 21.98
CA ASN A 180 -4.03 -9.90 22.69
C ASN A 180 -2.68 -9.52 22.03
N LEU A 181 -2.48 -9.87 20.76
CA LEU A 181 -1.31 -9.59 19.95
C LEU A 181 -1.69 -9.06 18.56
N PHE A 182 -0.85 -8.20 17.99
CA PHE A 182 -0.92 -7.79 16.60
C PHE A 182 0.43 -8.04 15.94
N LEU A 183 0.42 -8.84 14.88
CA LEU A 183 1.59 -9.21 14.09
C LEU A 183 1.58 -8.37 12.81
N SER A 184 2.70 -7.70 12.50
CA SER A 184 2.89 -6.96 11.25
C SER A 184 4.18 -7.40 10.56
N TRP A 185 4.19 -7.37 9.23
CA TRP A 185 5.35 -7.69 8.41
C TRP A 185 5.48 -6.73 7.23
N ASN A 186 6.72 -6.53 6.79
CA ASN A 186 7.04 -5.78 5.58
C ASN A 186 7.82 -6.68 4.64
N PHE A 187 7.23 -6.93 3.46
CA PHE A 187 7.81 -7.76 2.42
C PHE A 187 8.17 -6.88 1.22
N ASP A 188 9.43 -6.93 0.83
CA ASP A 188 9.93 -6.33 -0.41
C ASP A 188 9.91 -7.40 -1.49
N GLY A 189 8.98 -7.26 -2.43
CA GLY A 189 8.71 -8.24 -3.48
C GLY A 189 7.23 -8.24 -3.84
N ASP A 190 6.85 -9.20 -4.68
CA ASP A 190 5.50 -9.28 -5.21
C ASP A 190 4.87 -10.64 -4.91
N ALA A 191 4.53 -10.84 -3.64
CA ALA A 191 3.85 -12.04 -3.17
C ALA A 191 2.39 -12.07 -3.61
N ASP A 192 1.86 -13.23 -3.97
CA ASP A 192 0.42 -13.43 -4.17
C ASP A 192 -0.33 -13.53 -2.83
N GLY A 193 0.38 -13.84 -1.75
CA GLY A 193 -0.22 -13.96 -0.44
C GLY A 193 0.78 -14.34 0.65
N PHE A 194 0.25 -14.53 1.85
CA PHE A 194 1.03 -14.86 3.04
C PHE A 194 0.42 -15.99 3.85
N LEU A 195 1.29 -16.77 4.47
CA LEU A 195 0.95 -17.80 5.44
C LEU A 195 1.59 -17.43 6.78
N VAL A 196 0.86 -17.55 7.87
CA VAL A 196 1.38 -17.35 9.22
C VAL A 196 1.33 -18.66 9.98
N TYR A 197 2.45 -19.01 10.59
CA TYR A 197 2.61 -20.21 11.41
C TYR A 197 2.99 -19.81 12.84
N THR A 198 2.61 -20.64 13.80
CA THR A 198 3.36 -20.71 15.07
C THR A 198 4.55 -21.63 14.86
N GLN A 199 5.70 -21.35 15.50
CA GLN A 199 6.97 -22.04 15.21
C GLN A 199 6.91 -23.58 15.31
N ASN A 200 5.99 -24.12 16.12
CA ASN A 200 5.85 -25.56 16.33
C ASN A 200 4.70 -26.20 15.53
N SER A 201 4.02 -25.45 14.67
CA SER A 201 2.90 -25.94 13.87
C SER A 201 3.32 -26.20 12.42
N ASN A 202 2.93 -27.37 11.90
CA ASN A 202 3.06 -27.70 10.48
C ASN A 202 1.89 -27.19 9.64
N LYS A 203 0.87 -26.60 10.27
CA LYS A 203 -0.27 -25.97 9.59
C LYS A 203 -0.27 -24.46 9.83
N PRO A 204 -0.58 -23.63 8.82
CA PRO A 204 -0.73 -22.21 9.02
C PRO A 204 -1.92 -21.94 9.95
N ILE A 205 -1.77 -20.97 10.85
CA ILE A 205 -2.87 -20.43 11.66
C ILE A 205 -3.66 -19.36 10.90
N PHE A 206 -3.06 -18.80 9.84
CA PHE A 206 -3.68 -17.80 8.99
C PHE A 206 -3.11 -17.92 7.58
N GLU A 207 -3.99 -17.66 6.61
CA GLU A 207 -3.69 -17.65 5.19
C GLU A 207 -4.43 -16.49 4.55
N THR A 208 -3.75 -15.81 3.62
CA THR A 208 -4.35 -14.79 2.78
C THR A 208 -3.80 -14.89 1.37
N ASN A 209 -4.65 -14.68 0.36
CA ASN A 209 -4.27 -14.49 -1.04
C ASN A 209 -4.27 -13.00 -1.42
N ASP A 210 -4.18 -12.11 -0.41
CA ASP A 210 -3.92 -10.69 -0.59
C ASP A 210 -2.42 -10.43 -0.39
N GLY A 211 -1.71 -10.28 -1.51
CA GLY A 211 -0.29 -9.93 -1.56
C GLY A 211 0.05 -8.59 -0.93
N LEU A 212 -0.94 -7.74 -0.66
CA LEU A 212 -0.76 -6.47 0.04
C LEU A 212 -1.05 -6.60 1.55
N ARG A 213 -1.59 -7.72 2.04
CA ARG A 213 -1.77 -7.93 3.48
C ARG A 213 -0.42 -7.85 4.19
N HIS A 214 -0.37 -7.08 5.27
CA HIS A 214 0.87 -6.81 6.01
C HIS A 214 0.70 -6.89 7.54
N TYR A 215 -0.45 -7.44 7.98
CA TYR A 215 -0.74 -7.65 9.39
C TYR A 215 -1.75 -8.76 9.67
N LEU A 216 -1.78 -9.19 10.93
CA LEU A 216 -2.72 -10.14 11.48
C LEU A 216 -2.99 -9.82 12.97
N GLN A 217 -4.26 -9.67 13.31
CA GLN A 217 -4.74 -9.61 14.70
C GLN A 217 -4.86 -11.04 15.26
N LEU A 218 -4.34 -11.28 16.46
CA LEU A 218 -4.10 -12.62 17.01
C LEU A 218 -4.79 -12.85 18.37
N PHE A 219 -6.07 -13.19 18.33
CA PHE A 219 -6.86 -13.50 19.53
C PHE A 219 -6.39 -14.76 20.26
N ASP A 220 -6.36 -14.71 21.59
CA ASP A 220 -6.05 -15.86 22.47
C ASP A 220 -4.67 -16.53 22.28
N TYR A 221 -3.72 -15.84 21.67
CA TYR A 221 -2.34 -16.30 21.61
C TYR A 221 -1.50 -15.78 22.78
N LYS A 222 -0.71 -16.69 23.39
CA LYS A 222 0.24 -16.35 24.46
C LYS A 222 1.43 -15.56 23.88
N SER A 223 1.89 -14.56 24.63
CA SER A 223 3.06 -13.73 24.28
C SER A 223 4.39 -14.49 24.17
N SER A 224 4.46 -15.71 24.70
CA SER A 224 5.64 -16.59 24.61
C SER A 224 5.75 -17.34 23.27
N LEU A 225 4.71 -17.33 22.44
CA LEU A 225 4.72 -17.99 21.15
C LEU A 225 5.58 -17.21 20.15
N LYS A 226 6.23 -17.95 19.25
CA LYS A 226 6.94 -17.37 18.11
C LYS A 226 6.16 -17.61 16.83
N PHE A 227 6.20 -16.61 15.95
CA PHE A 227 5.46 -16.62 14.70
C PHE A 227 6.42 -16.60 13.51
N ILE A 228 6.05 -17.24 12.41
CA ILE A 228 6.79 -17.21 11.15
C ILE A 228 5.81 -16.80 10.07
N VAL A 229 6.18 -15.78 9.29
CA VAL A 229 5.42 -15.38 8.10
C VAL A 229 6.14 -15.88 6.87
N LYS A 230 5.40 -16.50 5.95
CA LYS A 230 5.91 -16.96 4.65
C LYS A 230 5.17 -16.27 3.54
N ALA A 231 5.92 -15.61 2.66
CA ALA A 231 5.40 -15.03 1.43
C ALA A 231 5.38 -16.11 0.34
N PHE A 232 4.29 -16.20 -0.41
CA PHE A 232 4.16 -17.17 -1.49
C PHE A 232 3.66 -16.54 -2.78
N VAL A 233 3.87 -17.25 -3.88
CA VAL A 233 3.19 -17.05 -5.16
C VAL A 233 2.42 -18.33 -5.53
N ASN A 234 1.27 -18.16 -6.17
CA ASN A 234 0.44 -19.24 -6.67
C ASN A 234 0.98 -19.72 -8.02
N ALA A 235 1.10 -21.04 -8.12
CA ALA A 235 1.35 -21.78 -9.34
C ALA A 235 0.14 -22.67 -9.64
N VAL A 236 0.05 -23.20 -10.85
CA VAL A 236 -1.06 -24.10 -11.24
C VAL A 236 -1.04 -25.42 -10.46
N ASP A 237 0.10 -25.86 -9.96
CA ASP A 237 0.27 -27.10 -9.20
C ASP A 237 0.56 -26.88 -7.71
N GLY A 238 0.29 -25.68 -7.19
CA GLY A 238 0.40 -25.38 -5.76
C GLY A 238 0.94 -23.98 -5.50
N ARG A 239 1.80 -23.86 -4.49
CA ARG A 239 2.39 -22.59 -4.07
C ARG A 239 3.89 -22.70 -3.97
N VAL A 240 4.57 -21.62 -4.34
CA VAL A 240 6.01 -21.49 -4.16
C VAL A 240 6.28 -20.44 -3.08
N ILE A 241 6.96 -20.85 -2.01
CA ILE A 241 7.41 -19.93 -0.97
C ILE A 241 8.59 -19.13 -1.50
N ILE A 242 8.43 -17.82 -1.59
CA ILE A 242 9.45 -16.89 -2.12
C ILE A 242 10.22 -16.17 -1.02
N GLY A 243 9.73 -16.19 0.22
CA GLY A 243 10.43 -15.67 1.38
C GLY A 243 9.83 -16.17 2.69
N GLU A 244 10.63 -16.17 3.75
CA GLU A 244 10.17 -16.44 5.10
C GLU A 244 10.90 -15.55 6.12
N THR A 245 10.21 -15.21 7.22
CA THR A 245 10.83 -14.50 8.34
C THR A 245 11.60 -15.47 9.23
N GLU A 246 12.58 -14.95 9.96
CA GLU A 246 13.03 -15.61 11.20
C GLU A 246 11.87 -15.64 12.23
N PRO A 247 11.92 -16.53 13.26
CA PRO A 247 10.89 -16.57 14.29
C PRO A 247 10.71 -15.22 15.01
N ILE A 248 9.53 -14.65 14.88
CA ILE A 248 9.13 -13.35 15.42
C ILE A 248 8.64 -13.55 16.86
N THR A 249 9.10 -12.70 17.77
CA THR A 249 8.71 -12.70 19.18
C THR A 249 8.26 -11.32 19.62
N LEU A 250 7.52 -11.25 20.73
CA LEU A 250 7.00 -9.99 21.27
C LEU A 250 8.10 -8.93 21.35
N SER A 251 7.90 -7.84 20.61
CA SER A 251 8.84 -6.74 20.56
C SER A 251 8.66 -5.86 21.80
N LEU A 252 9.75 -5.63 22.52
CA LEU A 252 9.83 -4.58 23.54
C LEU A 252 10.66 -3.45 22.95
N ARG A 253 10.00 -2.44 22.38
CA ARG A 253 10.70 -1.30 21.80
C ARG A 253 11.12 -0.31 22.88
N LYS A 254 12.33 0.20 22.73
CA LYS A 254 12.79 1.39 23.45
C LYS A 254 12.42 2.60 22.61
N TYR A 255 11.80 3.56 23.25
CA TYR A 255 11.44 4.82 22.62
C TYR A 255 12.37 5.89 23.17
N GLU A 256 13.06 6.57 22.26
CA GLU A 256 13.98 7.65 22.59
C GLU A 256 13.30 9.01 22.36
N LYS A 257 14.09 10.08 22.31
CA LYS A 257 13.60 11.42 21.94
C LYS A 257 12.91 11.33 20.57
N PRO A 258 11.68 11.89 20.42
CA PRO A 258 10.96 11.77 19.18
C PRO A 258 11.53 12.68 18.09
N ASP A 259 11.73 12.11 16.90
CA ASP A 259 12.09 12.85 15.68
C ASP A 259 10.86 13.07 14.79
N VAL A 260 9.86 12.18 14.87
CA VAL A 260 8.60 12.29 14.14
C VAL A 260 7.43 12.19 15.12
N SER A 261 6.47 13.10 15.03
CA SER A 261 5.17 12.99 15.69
C SER A 261 4.09 12.68 14.66
N LEU A 262 3.45 11.52 14.78
CA LEU A 262 2.28 11.14 13.98
C LEU A 262 1.00 11.52 14.73
N ILE A 263 0.20 12.40 14.14
CA ILE A 263 -1.03 12.93 14.76
C ILE A 263 -2.25 12.15 14.24
N ILE A 264 -3.05 11.62 15.18
CA ILE A 264 -4.26 10.85 14.89
C ILE A 264 -5.46 11.52 15.58
N PRO A 265 -6.37 12.18 14.83
CA PRO A 265 -7.62 12.71 15.38
C PRO A 265 -8.67 11.60 15.50
N ALA A 266 -9.34 11.49 16.65
CA ALA A 266 -10.33 10.44 16.91
C ALA A 266 -11.67 11.03 17.35
N TYR A 267 -12.77 10.57 16.72
CA TYR A 267 -14.13 10.91 17.14
C TYR A 267 -15.08 9.75 16.81
N ASN A 268 -15.72 9.17 17.81
CA ASN A 268 -16.62 8.02 17.70
C ASN A 268 -16.04 6.91 16.78
N ALA A 269 -14.85 6.47 17.16
CA ALA A 269 -13.94 5.62 16.40
C ALA A 269 -13.74 4.22 16.97
N GLU A 270 -14.60 3.75 17.88
CA GLU A 270 -14.37 2.52 18.64
C GLU A 270 -14.16 1.26 17.77
N ASP A 271 -14.79 1.22 16.59
CA ASP A 271 -14.74 0.07 15.68
C ASP A 271 -13.41 -0.07 14.92
N TYR A 272 -12.63 1.02 14.80
CA TYR A 272 -11.49 1.08 13.87
C TYR A 272 -10.20 1.63 14.49
N ILE A 273 -10.29 2.49 15.52
CA ILE A 273 -9.13 3.18 16.10
C ILE A 273 -8.05 2.21 16.62
N ALA A 274 -8.43 1.08 17.22
CA ALA A 274 -7.48 0.10 17.75
C ALA A 274 -6.54 -0.42 16.66
N ARG A 275 -7.11 -0.80 15.51
CA ARG A 275 -6.38 -1.26 14.33
C ARG A 275 -5.47 -0.17 13.76
N SER A 276 -5.94 1.06 13.70
CA SER A 276 -5.17 2.18 13.18
C SER A 276 -3.97 2.49 14.07
N ILE A 277 -4.16 2.55 15.40
CA ILE A 277 -3.07 2.68 16.37
C ILE A 277 -2.11 1.50 16.26
N ASP A 278 -2.62 0.28 16.13
CA ASP A 278 -1.77 -0.88 15.93
C ASP A 278 -0.88 -0.69 14.70
N SER A 279 -1.42 -0.35 13.53
CA SER A 279 -0.59 -0.16 12.33
C SER A 279 0.48 0.92 12.49
N ALA A 280 0.17 2.01 13.21
CA ALA A 280 1.14 3.04 13.54
C ALA A 280 2.23 2.53 14.48
N LEU A 281 1.87 1.75 15.51
CA LEU A 281 2.81 1.10 16.42
C LEU A 281 3.69 0.05 15.72
N ALA A 282 3.24 -0.53 14.60
CA ALA A 282 4.08 -1.42 13.81
C ALA A 282 5.28 -0.73 13.18
N SER A 283 5.27 0.62 13.08
CA SER A 283 6.27 1.37 12.33
C SER A 283 7.70 1.00 12.72
N ASP A 284 8.59 0.71 11.78
CA ASP A 284 9.98 0.34 12.10
C ASP A 284 10.86 1.52 12.56
N PHE A 285 10.27 2.72 12.69
CA PHE A 285 10.94 3.93 13.15
C PHE A 285 10.89 4.05 14.69
N SER A 286 12.06 4.00 15.34
CA SER A 286 12.15 3.96 16.81
C SER A 286 11.87 5.31 17.48
N ASN A 287 12.13 6.43 16.80
CA ASN A 287 11.96 7.79 17.31
C ASN A 287 10.56 8.37 16.96
N LEU A 288 9.53 7.52 16.99
CA LEU A 288 8.14 7.87 16.65
C LEU A 288 7.31 8.16 17.91
N GLU A 289 6.78 9.37 18.01
CA GLU A 289 5.71 9.75 18.94
C GLU A 289 4.36 9.62 18.25
N LEU A 290 3.38 9.01 18.92
CA LEU A 290 1.99 8.97 18.46
C LEU A 290 1.17 9.95 19.30
N VAL A 291 0.69 11.03 18.68
CA VAL A 291 -0.17 12.01 19.34
C VAL A 291 -1.61 11.74 18.95
N ILE A 292 -2.38 11.14 19.86
CA ILE A 292 -3.76 10.74 19.61
C ILE A 292 -4.67 11.69 20.36
N VAL A 293 -5.56 12.38 19.65
CA VAL A 293 -6.45 13.39 20.23
C VAL A 293 -7.89 12.96 20.06
N ASN A 294 -8.57 12.67 21.17
CA ASN A 294 -9.99 12.39 21.21
C ASN A 294 -10.82 13.69 21.23
N ASP A 295 -11.63 13.88 20.19
CA ASP A 295 -12.49 15.04 19.96
C ASP A 295 -13.86 14.92 20.66
N GLY A 296 -13.85 14.52 21.94
CA GLY A 296 -15.07 14.41 22.74
C GLY A 296 -15.98 13.25 22.33
N SER A 297 -15.41 12.09 22.00
CA SER A 297 -16.20 10.89 21.65
C SER A 297 -17.17 10.47 22.77
N SER A 298 -18.30 9.91 22.36
CA SER A 298 -19.36 9.40 23.24
C SER A 298 -19.39 7.87 23.38
N ASP A 299 -18.56 7.18 22.59
CA ASP A 299 -18.40 5.72 22.55
C ASP A 299 -17.16 5.26 23.35
N ASN A 300 -16.68 4.02 23.14
CA ASN A 300 -15.49 3.52 23.85
C ASN A 300 -14.15 4.02 23.30
N THR A 301 -14.11 4.94 22.34
CA THR A 301 -12.88 5.47 21.73
C THR A 301 -11.86 5.92 22.77
N GLN A 302 -12.30 6.70 23.76
CA GLN A 302 -11.42 7.20 24.82
C GLN A 302 -10.76 6.06 25.61
N LYS A 303 -11.54 5.03 25.98
CA LYS A 303 -11.03 3.88 26.75
C LYS A 303 -9.98 3.10 25.97
N ILE A 304 -10.18 2.96 24.65
CA ILE A 304 -9.23 2.30 23.76
C ILE A 304 -7.91 3.07 23.74
N ILE A 305 -7.97 4.40 23.54
CA ILE A 305 -6.81 5.27 23.51
C ILE A 305 -6.04 5.22 24.83
N GLU A 306 -6.73 5.27 25.97
CA GLU A 306 -6.13 5.17 27.30
C GLU A 306 -5.42 3.84 27.53
N TRP A 307 -5.98 2.74 27.05
CA TRP A 307 -5.32 1.44 27.13
C TRP A 307 -3.99 1.44 26.37
N TYR A 308 -3.96 2.02 25.17
CA TYR A 308 -2.73 2.14 24.39
C TYR A 308 -1.71 3.05 25.08
N ALA A 309 -2.11 4.22 25.55
CA ALA A 309 -1.23 5.14 26.29
C ALA A 309 -0.63 4.51 27.56
N LYS A 310 -1.39 3.66 28.26
CA LYS A 310 -0.90 2.91 29.43
C LYS A 310 0.16 1.86 29.07
N ASN A 311 0.06 1.25 27.89
CA ASN A 311 0.94 0.14 27.50
C ASN A 311 2.14 0.58 26.64
N TYR A 312 2.07 1.75 26.00
CA TYR A 312 3.08 2.24 25.06
C TYR A 312 3.52 3.67 25.41
N PRO A 313 4.76 3.85 25.90
CA PRO A 313 5.22 5.14 26.43
C PRO A 313 5.45 6.22 25.37
N ASN A 314 5.46 5.87 24.09
CA ASN A 314 5.55 6.83 22.98
C ASN A 314 4.19 7.39 22.55
N ILE A 315 3.09 6.97 23.20
CA ILE A 315 1.75 7.47 22.92
C ILE A 315 1.42 8.62 23.86
N VAL A 316 1.07 9.76 23.27
CA VAL A 316 0.50 10.93 23.95
C VAL A 316 -1.00 10.93 23.67
N ALA A 317 -1.80 10.55 24.66
CA ALA A 317 -3.25 10.61 24.60
C ALA A 317 -3.76 11.95 25.12
N LEU A 318 -4.55 12.66 24.31
CA LEU A 318 -5.19 13.92 24.65
C LEU A 318 -6.70 13.80 24.48
N GLN A 319 -7.45 14.54 25.29
CA GLN A 319 -8.90 14.65 25.18
C GLN A 319 -9.29 16.13 25.19
N LYS A 320 -10.30 16.47 24.39
CA LYS A 320 -10.89 17.81 24.30
C LYS A 320 -12.40 17.71 24.10
N GLU A 321 -13.10 18.82 24.24
CA GLU A 321 -14.50 18.95 23.78
C GLU A 321 -14.57 18.90 22.26
N ASN A 322 -15.68 18.45 21.68
CA ASN A 322 -15.81 18.31 20.22
C ASN A 322 -15.68 19.66 19.50
N GLY A 323 -14.72 19.76 18.58
CA GLY A 323 -14.46 20.94 17.74
C GLY A 323 -14.23 20.61 16.27
N GLY A 324 -14.34 19.34 15.89
CA GLY A 324 -14.09 18.85 14.55
C GLY A 324 -12.63 18.49 14.30
N VAL A 325 -12.40 17.85 13.15
CA VAL A 325 -11.11 17.22 12.80
C VAL A 325 -9.96 18.24 12.69
N ALA A 326 -10.19 19.42 12.10
CA ALA A 326 -9.16 20.45 11.95
C ALA A 326 -8.67 20.98 13.30
N ASP A 327 -9.60 21.28 14.20
CA ASP A 327 -9.29 21.73 15.57
C ASP A 327 -8.56 20.64 16.37
N THR A 328 -9.00 19.39 16.21
CA THR A 328 -8.36 18.21 16.82
C THR A 328 -6.93 18.02 16.34
N ARG A 329 -6.68 18.14 15.04
CA ARG A 329 -5.32 18.11 14.48
C ARG A 329 -4.48 19.28 15.00
N ASN A 330 -5.04 20.48 15.15
CA ASN A 330 -4.33 21.63 15.71
C ASN A 330 -3.91 21.42 17.17
N VAL A 331 -4.74 20.78 17.99
CA VAL A 331 -4.36 20.37 19.35
C VAL A 331 -3.20 19.38 19.30
N GLY A 332 -3.24 18.41 18.38
CA GLY A 332 -2.14 17.47 18.16
C GLY A 332 -0.84 18.15 17.72
N ILE A 333 -0.91 19.11 16.79
CA ILE A 333 0.25 19.88 16.29
C ILE A 333 0.95 20.63 17.42
N LYS A 334 0.17 21.25 18.32
CA LYS A 334 0.71 21.99 19.47
C LYS A 334 1.41 21.06 20.47
N ALA A 335 0.93 19.83 20.62
CA ALA A 335 1.50 18.85 21.54
C ALA A 335 2.70 18.07 20.96
N ALA A 336 2.82 17.99 19.64
CA ALA A 336 3.86 17.26 18.93
C ALA A 336 5.28 17.72 19.32
N LYS A 337 6.17 16.77 19.62
CA LYS A 337 7.57 17.03 20.03
C LYS A 337 8.60 16.70 18.95
N GLY A 338 8.22 15.99 17.90
CA GLY A 338 9.08 15.61 16.79
C GLY A 338 9.62 16.82 16.01
N LYS A 339 10.78 16.62 15.38
CA LYS A 339 11.35 17.52 14.37
C LYS A 339 10.47 17.58 13.11
N TYR A 340 9.73 16.50 12.85
CA TYR A 340 8.77 16.38 11.75
C TYR A 340 7.39 15.97 12.27
N ILE A 341 6.37 16.33 11.49
CA ILE A 341 4.97 15.97 11.75
C ILE A 341 4.43 15.17 10.57
N ALA A 342 3.68 14.11 10.88
CA ALA A 342 2.86 13.36 9.94
C ALA A 342 1.42 13.28 10.48
N PHE A 343 0.46 12.97 9.60
CA PHE A 343 -0.94 12.81 9.97
C PHE A 343 -1.45 11.44 9.55
N MET A 344 -2.43 10.91 10.28
CA MET A 344 -3.14 9.70 9.93
C MET A 344 -4.57 9.79 10.45
N ASP A 345 -5.53 9.40 9.63
CA ASP A 345 -6.94 9.31 10.02
C ASP A 345 -7.20 8.05 10.86
N ASN A 346 -8.20 8.12 11.73
CA ASN A 346 -8.48 7.10 12.73
C ASN A 346 -9.00 5.77 12.18
N ASP A 347 -9.41 5.71 10.91
CA ASP A 347 -10.02 4.56 10.25
C ASP A 347 -9.11 3.90 9.20
N ASP A 348 -7.94 4.50 8.93
CA ASP A 348 -6.98 4.08 7.92
C ASP A 348 -5.82 3.25 8.52
N LEU A 349 -4.89 2.83 7.67
CA LEU A 349 -3.71 2.03 8.02
C LEU A 349 -2.44 2.63 7.41
N ILE A 350 -1.27 2.36 8.01
CA ILE A 350 0.03 2.68 7.40
C ILE A 350 0.94 1.46 7.36
N ARG A 351 1.75 1.38 6.30
CA ARG A 351 2.84 0.40 6.22
C ARG A 351 3.91 0.69 7.28
N SER A 352 4.50 -0.36 7.85
CA SER A 352 5.46 -0.21 8.94
C SER A 352 6.69 0.62 8.55
N ASP A 353 7.10 0.59 7.28
CA ASP A 353 8.25 1.34 6.77
C ASP A 353 7.91 2.75 6.25
N MET A 354 6.66 3.21 6.38
CA MET A 354 6.25 4.53 5.91
C MET A 354 7.09 5.65 6.52
N ILE A 355 7.10 5.72 7.86
CA ILE A 355 7.72 6.83 8.58
C ILE A 355 9.24 6.79 8.39
N SER A 356 9.88 5.62 8.50
CA SER A 356 11.33 5.52 8.32
C SER A 356 11.76 5.84 6.90
N SER A 357 10.98 5.46 5.88
CA SER A 357 11.27 5.78 4.48
C SER A 357 11.15 7.28 4.20
N LEU A 358 10.06 7.90 4.64
CA LEU A 358 9.87 9.35 4.50
C LEU A 358 10.92 10.14 5.27
N TYR A 359 11.25 9.71 6.49
CA TYR A 359 12.28 10.33 7.33
C TYR A 359 13.67 10.24 6.68
N LYS A 360 14.06 9.05 6.20
CA LYS A 360 15.35 8.89 5.48
C LYS A 360 15.42 9.79 4.27
N SER A 361 14.34 9.89 3.49
CA SER A 361 14.31 10.71 2.28
C SER A 361 14.37 12.20 2.59
N ILE A 362 13.61 12.69 3.59
CA ILE A 362 13.60 14.13 3.93
C ILE A 362 14.94 14.60 4.50
N GLU A 363 15.58 13.78 5.35
CA GLU A 363 16.90 14.07 5.92
C GLU A 363 17.99 14.02 4.86
N LYS A 364 18.05 12.94 4.06
CA LYS A 364 19.05 12.75 3.00
C LYS A 364 19.04 13.90 2.00
N ASN A 365 17.84 14.33 1.61
CA ASN A 365 17.66 15.34 0.55
C ASN A 365 17.53 16.76 1.10
N ASN A 366 17.57 16.96 2.42
CA ASN A 366 17.36 18.25 3.09
C ASN A 366 16.14 19.01 2.53
N CYS A 367 15.00 18.31 2.44
CA CYS A 367 13.75 18.86 1.92
C CYS A 367 12.83 19.33 3.04
N ASP A 368 11.86 20.20 2.71
CA ASP A 368 10.86 20.67 3.68
C ASP A 368 9.71 19.66 3.88
N VAL A 369 9.46 18.84 2.85
CA VAL A 369 8.39 17.84 2.81
C VAL A 369 8.87 16.57 2.11
N ALA A 370 8.48 15.39 2.62
CA ALA A 370 8.54 14.13 1.88
C ALA A 370 7.14 13.66 1.53
N ILE A 371 6.94 13.19 0.30
CA ILE A 371 5.63 12.81 -0.24
C ILE A 371 5.70 11.40 -0.81
N ALA A 372 4.67 10.59 -0.57
CA ALA A 372 4.50 9.31 -1.23
C ALA A 372 3.06 9.12 -1.76
N PRO A 373 2.84 8.24 -2.75
CA PRO A 373 1.51 7.76 -3.10
C PRO A 373 0.86 7.00 -1.95
N LEU A 374 -0.40 6.65 -2.17
CA LEU A 374 -1.20 5.88 -1.24
C LEU A 374 -1.98 4.78 -1.95
N TYR A 375 -2.30 3.74 -1.20
CA TYR A 375 -3.25 2.72 -1.58
C TYR A 375 -4.67 3.16 -1.25
N ARG A 376 -5.60 2.97 -2.19
CA ARG A 376 -7.03 3.02 -1.95
C ARG A 376 -7.55 1.60 -1.92
N ILE A 377 -8.12 1.22 -0.78
CA ILE A 377 -8.68 -0.12 -0.54
C ILE A 377 -10.19 -0.01 -0.58
N THR A 378 -10.83 -0.86 -1.36
CA THR A 378 -12.30 -0.95 -1.51
C THR A 378 -12.71 -2.42 -1.59
N ASP A 379 -14.01 -2.69 -1.68
CA ASP A 379 -14.51 -4.04 -2.00
C ASP A 379 -14.02 -4.56 -3.36
N ASN A 380 -13.66 -3.66 -4.29
CA ASN A 380 -13.10 -4.00 -5.60
C ASN A 380 -11.58 -4.29 -5.56
N GLY A 381 -10.98 -4.33 -4.36
CA GLY A 381 -9.56 -4.54 -4.16
C GLY A 381 -8.79 -3.25 -3.89
N CYS A 382 -7.47 -3.34 -4.05
CA CYS A 382 -6.53 -2.28 -3.72
C CYS A 382 -5.89 -1.67 -4.97
N THR A 383 -5.84 -0.34 -5.02
CA THR A 383 -5.29 0.43 -6.15
C THR A 383 -4.36 1.54 -5.67
N ILE A 384 -3.41 1.94 -6.49
CA ILE A 384 -2.62 3.15 -6.23
C ILE A 384 -3.49 4.37 -6.61
N HIS A 385 -3.74 5.26 -5.66
CA HIS A 385 -4.67 6.38 -5.84
C HIS A 385 -4.23 7.39 -6.92
N CYS A 386 -2.94 7.73 -6.95
CA CYS A 386 -2.37 8.67 -7.91
C CYS A 386 -0.96 8.25 -8.31
N LYS A 387 -0.64 8.39 -9.61
CA LYS A 387 0.71 8.16 -10.14
C LYS A 387 1.38 9.51 -10.39
N LEU A 388 2.12 10.01 -9.40
CA LEU A 388 2.76 11.31 -9.52
C LEU A 388 3.99 11.25 -10.44
N PRO A 389 4.20 12.23 -11.33
CA PRO A 389 5.22 12.18 -12.37
C PRO A 389 6.59 12.72 -11.88
N PHE A 390 7.00 12.36 -10.67
CA PHE A 390 8.24 12.84 -10.06
C PHE A 390 9.31 11.75 -10.03
N MET A 391 10.57 12.18 -10.18
CA MET A 391 11.72 11.31 -9.96
C MET A 391 11.81 10.96 -8.47
N GLU A 392 12.18 9.72 -8.20
CA GLU A 392 12.24 9.18 -6.84
C GLU A 392 13.47 9.66 -6.09
N ASP A 393 13.29 9.96 -4.81
CA ASP A 393 14.31 10.22 -3.80
C ASP A 393 15.36 11.28 -4.18
N ILE A 394 14.91 12.34 -4.85
CA ILE A 394 15.67 13.56 -5.11
C ILE A 394 14.84 14.81 -4.76
N PRO A 395 15.47 15.97 -4.48
CA PRO A 395 14.76 17.22 -4.27
C PRO A 395 14.05 17.72 -5.55
N HIS A 396 12.83 18.20 -5.39
CA HIS A 396 12.04 18.89 -6.41
C HIS A 396 11.54 20.23 -5.88
N ASP A 397 11.33 21.19 -6.76
CA ASP A 397 10.63 22.45 -6.43
C ASP A 397 9.15 22.16 -6.12
N ILE A 398 8.67 22.62 -4.97
CA ILE A 398 7.28 22.40 -4.53
C ILE A 398 6.25 22.99 -5.48
N ASP A 399 6.58 24.03 -6.26
CA ASP A 399 5.64 24.65 -7.19
C ASP A 399 5.18 23.65 -8.26
N LYS A 400 6.06 22.71 -8.64
CA LYS A 400 5.70 21.60 -9.55
C LYS A 400 4.61 20.69 -8.96
N TYR A 401 4.60 20.48 -7.64
CA TYR A 401 3.56 19.71 -6.96
C TYR A 401 2.25 20.49 -6.89
N LEU A 402 2.33 21.75 -6.47
CA LEU A 402 1.19 22.68 -6.39
C LEU A 402 0.48 22.83 -7.74
N ASP A 403 1.24 22.87 -8.83
CA ASP A 403 0.71 22.97 -10.18
C ASP A 403 -0.13 21.76 -10.63
N ILE A 404 0.11 20.56 -10.09
CA ILE A 404 -0.57 19.34 -10.55
C ILE A 404 -1.55 18.76 -9.53
N MET A 405 -1.53 19.20 -8.26
CA MET A 405 -2.24 18.53 -7.16
C MET A 405 -3.77 18.42 -7.33
N TYR A 406 -4.38 19.21 -8.22
CA TYR A 406 -5.80 19.15 -8.54
C TYR A 406 -6.14 18.63 -9.95
N THR A 407 -5.13 18.26 -10.71
CA THR A 407 -5.27 17.71 -12.07
C THR A 407 -5.78 16.27 -12.01
N PRO A 408 -6.74 15.86 -12.86
CA PRO A 408 -7.19 14.46 -12.94
C PRO A 408 -6.01 13.49 -13.13
N GLY A 409 -6.00 12.39 -12.39
CA GLY A 409 -4.88 11.42 -12.37
C GLY A 409 -3.74 11.75 -11.38
N TYR A 410 -3.58 13.03 -11.02
CA TYR A 410 -2.59 13.52 -10.04
C TYR A 410 -3.22 14.10 -8.77
N TYR A 411 -4.55 14.04 -8.66
CA TYR A 411 -5.29 14.60 -7.54
C TYR A 411 -4.78 14.04 -6.21
N ASN A 412 -4.19 14.90 -5.39
CA ASN A 412 -3.62 14.51 -4.10
C ASN A 412 -3.53 15.71 -3.16
N CYS A 413 -4.65 16.04 -2.50
CA CYS A 413 -4.68 17.04 -1.42
C CYS A 413 -4.68 16.42 -0.02
N ALA A 414 -4.49 15.10 0.08
CA ALA A 414 -4.45 14.40 1.35
C ALA A 414 -3.31 14.94 2.22
N ILE A 415 -3.58 15.15 3.50
CA ILE A 415 -2.56 15.62 4.44
C ILE A 415 -1.69 14.48 4.99
N TRP A 416 -2.16 13.23 4.88
CA TRP A 416 -1.64 12.10 5.64
C TRP A 416 -0.56 11.27 4.92
N ASN A 417 -0.41 11.39 3.60
CA ASN A 417 0.65 10.70 2.84
C ASN A 417 1.98 11.49 2.75
N LYS A 418 2.26 12.32 3.76
CA LYS A 418 3.38 13.27 3.78
C LYS A 418 4.03 13.33 5.15
N LEU A 419 5.32 13.67 5.15
CA LEU A 419 6.09 14.05 6.33
C LEU A 419 6.51 15.51 6.15
N TYR A 420 6.20 16.36 7.13
CA TYR A 420 6.40 17.80 7.05
C TYR A 420 7.41 18.27 8.10
N ASN A 421 8.20 19.30 7.78
CA ASN A 421 8.93 20.05 8.79
C ASN A 421 7.98 20.56 9.89
N ALA A 422 8.28 20.26 11.16
CA ALA A 422 7.36 20.57 12.26
C ALA A 422 7.24 22.07 12.56
N GLU A 423 8.30 22.86 12.37
CA GLU A 423 8.26 24.31 12.57
C GLU A 423 7.33 24.97 11.56
N MET A 424 7.43 24.56 10.29
CA MET A 424 6.52 25.00 9.24
C MET A 424 5.06 24.70 9.60
N VAL A 425 4.76 23.48 10.06
CA VAL A 425 3.39 23.10 10.45
C VAL A 425 2.89 23.86 11.68
N LYS A 426 3.73 24.04 12.71
CA LYS A 426 3.36 24.76 13.95
C LYS A 426 3.06 26.25 13.73
N ASN A 427 3.71 26.87 12.74
CA ASN A 427 3.49 28.27 12.38
C ASN A 427 2.24 28.48 11.50
N HIS A 428 1.71 27.42 10.90
CA HIS A 428 0.62 27.50 9.92
C HIS A 428 -0.46 26.44 10.20
N LEU A 429 -1.27 26.68 11.24
CA LEU A 429 -2.32 25.76 11.68
C LEU A 429 -3.48 25.62 10.67
N LEU A 430 -4.26 24.53 10.81
CA LEU A 430 -5.44 24.28 9.98
C LEU A 430 -6.56 25.27 10.31
N GLY A 431 -7.29 25.72 9.28
CA GLY A 431 -8.55 26.43 9.46
C GLY A 431 -9.67 25.48 9.86
N ILE A 432 -10.54 25.88 10.79
CA ILE A 432 -11.70 25.11 11.23
C ILE A 432 -12.79 25.18 10.14
N LEU A 433 -12.65 24.33 9.12
CA LEU A 433 -13.45 24.30 7.90
C LEU A 433 -13.87 22.86 7.56
N LYS A 434 -14.92 22.68 6.75
CA LYS A 434 -15.40 21.35 6.31
C LYS A 434 -14.51 20.66 5.28
N TYR A 435 -13.79 21.45 4.49
CA TYR A 435 -12.86 21.00 3.45
C TYR A 435 -11.43 21.32 3.88
N GLU A 436 -11.05 20.91 5.08
CA GLU A 436 -9.80 21.27 5.73
C GLU A 436 -8.57 20.75 4.96
N ASP A 437 -8.63 19.55 4.37
CA ASP A 437 -7.52 19.02 3.56
C ASP A 437 -7.33 19.83 2.27
N VAL A 438 -8.44 20.21 1.63
CA VAL A 438 -8.47 20.99 0.39
C VAL A 438 -8.02 22.43 0.66
N SER A 439 -8.27 22.95 1.87
CA SER A 439 -7.86 24.29 2.26
C SER A 439 -6.40 24.32 2.74
N TRP A 440 -6.00 23.39 3.61
CA TRP A 440 -4.72 23.48 4.30
C TRP A 440 -3.56 22.94 3.46
N THR A 441 -3.74 21.90 2.66
CA THR A 441 -2.63 21.32 1.88
C THR A 441 -1.98 22.34 0.92
N PRO A 442 -2.72 23.10 0.09
CA PRO A 442 -2.10 24.17 -0.71
C PRO A 442 -1.45 25.27 0.16
N CYS A 443 -2.07 25.60 1.30
CA CYS A 443 -1.58 26.60 2.23
C CYS A 443 -0.20 26.20 2.79
N ILE A 444 -0.10 25.05 3.43
CA ILE A 444 1.14 24.61 4.08
C ILE A 444 2.25 24.34 3.05
N LEU A 445 1.92 23.73 1.91
CA LEU A 445 2.92 23.44 0.88
C LEU A 445 3.46 24.71 0.21
N SER A 446 2.71 25.82 0.22
CA SER A 446 3.23 27.09 -0.31
C SER A 446 4.39 27.68 0.52
N TYR A 447 4.55 27.27 1.77
CA TYR A 447 5.68 27.66 2.63
C TYR A 447 6.92 26.79 2.43
N ALA A 448 6.77 25.60 1.85
CA ALA A 448 7.90 24.78 1.45
C ALA A 448 8.64 25.41 0.24
N LYS A 449 9.92 25.11 0.13
CA LYS A 449 10.75 25.35 -1.05
C LYS A 449 10.89 24.06 -1.85
N THR A 450 11.23 22.96 -1.19
CA THR A 450 11.48 21.68 -1.84
C THR A 450 10.72 20.52 -1.22
N PHE A 451 10.45 19.51 -2.04
CA PHE A 451 9.98 18.22 -1.58
C PHE A 451 10.80 17.08 -2.20
N CYS A 452 10.90 15.97 -1.47
CA CYS A 452 11.34 14.70 -2.03
C CYS A 452 10.15 13.76 -2.22
N PHE A 453 10.26 12.84 -3.16
CA PHE A 453 9.17 11.95 -3.54
C PHE A 453 9.61 10.48 -3.52
N LEU A 454 8.82 9.60 -2.91
CA LEU A 454 9.01 8.15 -2.98
C LEU A 454 7.92 7.54 -3.85
N LYS A 455 8.26 6.60 -4.75
CA LYS A 455 7.27 5.98 -5.66
C LYS A 455 6.46 4.89 -4.95
N LYS A 456 7.03 4.26 -3.93
CA LYS A 456 6.34 3.24 -3.13
C LYS A 456 5.14 3.86 -2.39
N PRO A 457 3.92 3.32 -2.55
CA PRO A 457 2.79 3.72 -1.73
C PRO A 457 2.91 3.13 -0.32
N PHE A 458 2.58 3.92 0.70
CA PHE A 458 2.72 3.50 2.11
C PHE A 458 1.46 3.64 2.95
N TYR A 459 0.65 4.65 2.66
CA TYR A 459 -0.58 4.88 3.40
C TYR A 459 -1.73 4.11 2.75
N GLU A 460 -2.60 3.52 3.56
CA GLU A 460 -3.74 2.72 3.13
C GLU A 460 -5.05 3.41 3.51
N TRP A 461 -5.66 4.05 2.51
CA TRP A 461 -6.98 4.65 2.62
C TRP A 461 -8.05 3.55 2.53
N ASP A 462 -8.55 3.13 3.69
CA ASP A 462 -9.43 1.96 3.83
C ASP A 462 -10.90 2.34 3.71
N ARG A 463 -11.46 2.15 2.51
CA ARG A 463 -12.89 2.32 2.23
C ARG A 463 -13.64 0.99 2.18
N LYS A 464 -13.02 -0.12 2.60
CA LYS A 464 -13.70 -1.40 2.81
C LYS A 464 -14.36 -1.44 4.18
N THR A 465 -13.63 -1.02 5.22
CA THR A 465 -14.16 -1.02 6.60
C THR A 465 -15.11 0.14 6.85
N ARG A 466 -14.80 1.32 6.29
CA ARG A 466 -15.66 2.50 6.37
C ARG A 466 -15.91 3.07 4.96
N PRO A 467 -16.97 2.61 4.27
CA PRO A 467 -17.22 2.99 2.88
C PRO A 467 -17.49 4.48 2.68
N GLU A 468 -18.25 5.09 3.60
CA GLU A 468 -18.63 6.50 3.51
C GLU A 468 -17.53 7.40 4.09
N THR A 469 -17.10 8.38 3.29
CA THR A 469 -16.17 9.43 3.71
C THR A 469 -16.93 10.68 4.16
N PHE A 470 -16.25 11.57 4.88
CA PHE A 470 -16.84 12.88 5.19
C PHE A 470 -17.16 13.68 3.93
N GLY A 471 -16.37 13.51 2.85
CA GLY A 471 -16.66 14.10 1.56
C GLY A 471 -17.98 13.62 0.94
N ASP A 472 -18.33 12.34 1.13
CA ASP A 472 -19.59 11.76 0.66
C ASP A 472 -20.79 12.30 1.45
N VAL A 473 -20.61 12.53 2.75
CA VAL A 473 -21.61 13.19 3.60
C VAL A 473 -21.85 14.63 3.13
N LEU A 474 -20.78 15.39 2.88
CA LEU A 474 -20.89 16.77 2.39
C LEU A 474 -21.56 16.84 1.02
N ALA A 475 -21.30 15.88 0.14
CA ALA A 475 -21.87 15.85 -1.21
C ALA A 475 -23.41 15.75 -1.24
N LYS A 476 -24.06 15.45 -0.10
CA LYS A 476 -25.52 15.40 0.05
C LYS A 476 -26.15 16.76 0.42
N GLN A 477 -25.34 17.77 0.72
CA GLN A 477 -25.81 19.11 1.08
C GLN A 477 -26.34 19.88 -0.14
N SER A 478 -26.99 21.02 0.12
CA SER A 478 -27.43 21.92 -0.95
C SER A 478 -26.23 22.46 -1.73
N GLU A 479 -26.45 22.81 -3.00
CA GLU A 479 -25.38 23.38 -3.83
C GLU A 479 -24.88 24.73 -3.28
N ASP A 480 -25.72 25.49 -2.58
CA ASP A 480 -25.32 26.75 -1.94
C ASP A 480 -24.41 26.52 -0.73
N ASP A 481 -24.72 25.52 0.11
CA ASP A 481 -23.84 25.14 1.22
C ASP A 481 -22.50 24.60 0.71
N LEU A 482 -22.54 23.74 -0.32
CA LEU A 482 -21.36 23.23 -1.00
C LEU A 482 -20.50 24.37 -1.55
N PHE A 483 -21.12 25.36 -2.23
CA PHE A 483 -20.45 26.54 -2.73
C PHE A 483 -19.76 27.32 -1.61
N GLU A 484 -20.47 27.63 -0.52
CA GLU A 484 -19.90 28.42 0.57
C GLU A 484 -18.75 27.68 1.27
N HIS A 485 -18.87 26.37 1.52
CA HIS A 485 -17.79 25.57 2.08
C HIS A 485 -16.56 25.51 1.16
N ARG A 486 -16.76 25.34 -0.16
CA ARG A 486 -15.65 25.32 -1.14
C ARG A 486 -15.01 26.70 -1.27
N LYS A 487 -15.80 27.78 -1.27
CA LYS A 487 -15.32 29.17 -1.27
C LYS A 487 -14.44 29.44 -0.06
N GLN A 488 -14.90 29.11 1.14
CA GLN A 488 -14.12 29.27 2.37
C GLN A 488 -12.78 28.53 2.28
N ALA A 489 -12.78 27.30 1.75
CA ALA A 489 -11.55 26.53 1.56
C ALA A 489 -10.56 27.21 0.60
N MET A 490 -11.04 27.75 -0.52
CA MET A 490 -10.19 28.45 -1.50
C MET A 490 -9.61 29.75 -0.92
N LEU A 491 -10.47 30.54 -0.28
CA LEU A 491 -10.07 31.81 0.31
C LEU A 491 -9.10 31.61 1.48
N PHE A 492 -9.22 30.50 2.21
CA PHE A 492 -8.33 30.18 3.31
C PHE A 492 -6.87 30.11 2.84
N PHE A 493 -6.52 29.32 1.83
CA PHE A 493 -5.12 29.24 1.40
C PHE A 493 -4.67 30.46 0.62
N ILE A 494 -5.54 31.19 -0.07
CA ILE A 494 -5.15 32.47 -0.69
C ILE A 494 -4.74 33.49 0.39
N LYS A 495 -5.47 33.53 1.51
CA LYS A 495 -5.26 34.50 2.60
C LYS A 495 -4.13 34.10 3.55
N ASN A 496 -3.99 32.82 3.84
CA ASN A 496 -3.06 32.30 4.86
C ASN A 496 -1.83 31.58 4.28
N GLY A 497 -1.80 31.34 2.97
CA GLY A 497 -0.63 30.77 2.31
C GLY A 497 0.51 31.78 2.19
N ASN A 498 1.67 31.30 1.73
CA ASN A 498 2.88 32.09 1.57
C ASN A 498 2.62 33.33 0.69
N PRO A 499 2.79 34.56 1.22
CA PRO A 499 2.56 35.79 0.45
C PRO A 499 3.37 35.86 -0.84
N ALA A 500 4.58 35.28 -0.88
CA ALA A 500 5.42 35.24 -2.07
C ALA A 500 4.84 34.35 -3.19
N LYS A 501 3.93 33.43 -2.86
CA LYS A 501 3.27 32.51 -3.81
C LYS A 501 1.80 32.85 -4.04
N LYS A 502 1.36 34.06 -3.70
CA LYS A 502 -0.05 34.48 -3.77
C LYS A 502 -0.68 34.29 -5.15
N GLU A 503 0.04 34.61 -6.23
CA GLU A 503 -0.47 34.45 -7.60
C GLU A 503 -0.59 32.97 -8.04
N ILE A 504 0.34 32.12 -7.58
CA ILE A 504 0.25 30.66 -7.77
C ILE A 504 -0.99 30.13 -7.03
N LEU A 505 -1.19 30.55 -5.78
CA LEU A 505 -2.35 30.15 -4.97
C LEU A 505 -3.68 30.61 -5.59
N LYS A 506 -3.79 31.85 -6.06
CA LYS A 506 -4.96 32.31 -6.83
C LYS A 506 -5.22 31.42 -8.05
N THR A 507 -4.17 31.04 -8.78
CA THR A 507 -4.28 30.17 -9.96
C THR A 507 -4.82 28.79 -9.59
N ILE A 508 -4.33 28.19 -8.50
CA ILE A 508 -4.78 26.90 -7.97
C ILE A 508 -6.26 26.97 -7.55
N ALA A 509 -6.64 28.03 -6.83
CA ALA A 509 -8.03 28.25 -6.42
C ALA A 509 -8.96 28.37 -7.62
N LYS A 510 -8.63 29.22 -8.60
CA LYS A 510 -9.42 29.39 -9.82
C LYS A 510 -9.58 28.07 -10.57
N ARG A 511 -8.50 27.29 -10.72
CA ARG A 511 -8.57 25.97 -11.38
C ARG A 511 -9.49 25.01 -10.65
N ARG A 512 -9.46 25.00 -9.31
CA ARG A 512 -10.31 24.14 -8.48
C ARG A 512 -11.77 24.58 -8.55
N LEU A 513 -12.05 25.87 -8.46
CA LEU A 513 -13.40 26.44 -8.62
C LEU A 513 -13.98 26.15 -10.01
N ALA A 514 -13.18 26.30 -11.07
CA ALA A 514 -13.60 25.98 -12.43
C ALA A 514 -14.00 24.50 -12.58
N ARG A 515 -13.36 23.60 -11.84
CA ARG A 515 -13.76 22.18 -11.82
C ARG A 515 -15.08 21.96 -11.09
N TYR A 516 -15.33 22.67 -9.99
CA TYR A 516 -16.64 22.62 -9.33
C TYR A 516 -17.74 23.20 -10.22
N ALA A 517 -17.48 24.34 -10.87
CA ALA A 517 -18.40 24.98 -11.82
C ALA A 517 -18.79 24.08 -13.00
N LYS A 518 -17.91 23.17 -13.46
CA LYS A 518 -18.26 22.20 -14.51
C LYS A 518 -19.33 21.19 -14.09
N ASN A 519 -19.47 20.95 -12.79
CA ASN A 519 -20.39 19.97 -12.22
C ASN A 519 -21.54 20.63 -11.45
N SER A 520 -21.73 21.94 -11.61
CA SER A 520 -22.70 22.74 -10.86
C SER A 520 -23.32 23.80 -11.76
N SER A 521 -24.61 24.07 -11.60
CA SER A 521 -25.31 25.18 -12.25
C SER A 521 -25.18 26.50 -11.49
N ASN A 522 -24.47 26.53 -10.35
CA ASN A 522 -24.36 27.72 -9.50
C ASN A 522 -23.46 28.79 -10.15
N PRO A 523 -24.01 29.96 -10.57
CA PRO A 523 -23.22 31.00 -11.23
C PRO A 523 -22.20 31.67 -10.29
N ALA A 524 -22.36 31.52 -8.97
CA ALA A 524 -21.47 32.13 -7.97
C ALA A 524 -20.02 31.62 -8.08
N TYR A 525 -19.80 30.45 -8.68
CA TYR A 525 -18.44 29.98 -8.98
C TYR A 525 -17.71 30.90 -9.96
N GLN A 526 -18.36 31.32 -11.05
CA GLN A 526 -17.73 32.17 -12.05
C GLN A 526 -17.48 33.58 -11.49
N ASP A 527 -18.46 34.13 -10.76
CA ASP A 527 -18.32 35.40 -10.04
C ASP A 527 -17.12 35.37 -9.06
N LEU A 528 -16.98 34.31 -8.27
CA LEU A 528 -15.84 34.17 -7.35
C LEU A 528 -14.50 34.03 -8.09
N ILE A 529 -14.46 33.33 -9.22
CA ILE A 529 -13.24 33.22 -10.04
C ILE A 529 -12.81 34.60 -10.55
N GLU A 530 -13.74 35.41 -11.05
CA GLU A 530 -13.47 36.78 -11.52
C GLU A 530 -13.01 37.69 -10.38
N LYS A 531 -13.66 37.59 -9.21
CA LYS A 531 -13.24 38.32 -8.00
C LYS A 531 -11.82 37.96 -7.57
N ILE A 532 -11.48 36.67 -7.57
CA ILE A 532 -10.13 36.19 -7.28
C ILE A 532 -9.10 36.76 -8.25
N ASP A 533 -9.45 36.85 -9.53
CA ASP A 533 -8.61 37.41 -10.57
C ASP A 533 -8.32 38.90 -10.36
N LYS A 534 -9.36 39.68 -10.06
CA LYS A 534 -9.29 41.14 -9.85
C LYS A 534 -8.68 41.54 -8.51
N GLY A 535 -8.66 40.64 -7.52
CA GLY A 535 -8.21 40.97 -6.16
C GLY A 535 -9.34 41.30 -5.18
N ASP A 536 -10.61 41.15 -5.59
CA ASP A 536 -11.81 41.66 -4.91
C ASP A 536 -12.61 40.54 -4.20
N TYR A 537 -11.95 39.70 -3.37
CA TYR A 537 -12.50 38.42 -2.86
C TYR A 537 -12.49 38.20 -1.33
#